data_AF-A0A251RY15-F1
#
_entry.id   AF-A0A251RY15-F1
#
_cell.length_a   1.000
_cell.length_b   1.000
_cell.length_c   1.000
_cell.angle_alpha   90.00
_cell.angle_beta   90.00
_cell.angle_gamma   90.00
#
_symmetry.space_group_name_H-M   'P 1'
#
loop_
_entity.id
_entity.type
_entity.pdbx_description
1 polymer ?
#
loop_
_entity_poly.entity_id
_entity_poly.type
_entity_poly.pdbx_seq_one_letter_code
_entity_poly.pdbx_strand_id
1 'polypeptide(L)'
;MIQALGSVEGILEHTLFNGTYFPTWEGLFWEKASGFEESMKYKKLTNAQRSGLNQIPNRRFTLWWSPTINRANVYVGFQVQLDLTGVFMHSKIPNLKISLIQIFWAHLWQKVHESVIMDLCQVLDQELDALGIETVQKETIHPRKSYKMNSSCADILLFATCKCSMSKPSLVAESKDVFDQKESNRYWIDMQLRWGDYDSHDIERYTKAKFVDYITDNMSIYPSPTGVMIGLDLAYNLHSVFGNWFLGSKPLLAQAMIKIMKSNSALYVLRERIRKGLQLYSSEPTEPYLSSQNYGEIFSNQIIWFIDDTNVYRVTIHRTIEGNLTTKSNNGVIFIFNPRTGQFFLKVIHTSVWAGQKRLGQLAKWKTAEEVVALVRSLPVEE
;
A
#
# COMPACT_ATOMS: atom_id res chain seq x y z
N MET A 1 13.29 -33.84 3.88
CA MET A 1 13.42 -32.51 4.51
C MET A 1 12.10 -31.74 4.48
N ILE A 2 11.54 -31.39 3.31
CA ILE A 2 10.28 -30.60 3.20
C ILE A 2 9.13 -31.19 4.02
N GLN A 3 8.88 -32.50 3.91
CA GLN A 3 7.83 -33.17 4.69
C GLN A 3 8.07 -33.09 6.21
N ALA A 4 9.32 -33.12 6.66
CA ALA A 4 9.66 -33.02 8.08
C ALA A 4 9.45 -31.60 8.64
N LEU A 5 9.39 -30.59 7.78
CA LEU A 5 9.14 -29.19 8.13
C LEU A 5 7.66 -28.79 8.01
N GLY A 6 6.75 -29.76 7.84
CA GLY A 6 5.30 -29.49 7.78
C GLY A 6 4.77 -29.20 6.37
N SER A 7 5.40 -29.76 5.33
CA SER A 7 5.07 -29.55 3.91
C SER A 7 5.41 -28.13 3.41
N VAL A 8 5.12 -27.85 2.13
CA VAL A 8 5.42 -26.53 1.53
C VAL A 8 4.58 -25.43 2.17
N GLU A 9 3.29 -25.68 2.39
CA GLU A 9 2.37 -24.70 2.99
C GLU A 9 2.82 -24.30 4.41
N GLY A 10 3.15 -25.28 5.25
CA GLY A 10 3.67 -25.01 6.60
C GLY A 10 4.97 -24.22 6.60
N ILE A 11 5.85 -24.45 5.62
CA ILE A 11 7.07 -23.64 5.45
C ILE A 11 6.72 -22.21 5.03
N LEU A 12 5.75 -22.02 4.13
CA LEU A 12 5.40 -20.70 3.62
C LEU A 12 4.72 -19.81 4.66
N GLU A 13 4.05 -20.36 5.67
CA GLU A 13 3.51 -19.59 6.81
C GLU A 13 4.59 -18.81 7.57
N HIS A 14 5.83 -19.32 7.58
CA HIS A 14 6.98 -18.65 8.18
C HIS A 14 7.55 -17.49 7.34
N THR A 15 7.01 -17.26 6.15
CA THR A 15 7.55 -16.38 5.12
C THR A 15 6.59 -15.25 4.76
N LEU A 16 7.08 -14.28 3.99
CA LEU A 16 6.26 -13.20 3.44
C LEU A 16 5.52 -13.61 2.15
N PHE A 17 5.32 -14.91 1.91
CA PHE A 17 4.61 -15.43 0.74
C PHE A 17 3.20 -14.86 0.62
N ASN A 18 2.41 -14.92 1.70
CA ASN A 18 1.06 -14.38 1.72
C ASN A 18 1.04 -12.87 1.39
N GLY A 19 2.07 -12.13 1.78
CA GLY A 19 2.27 -10.70 1.44
C GLY A 19 2.42 -10.42 -0.06
N THR A 20 2.92 -11.40 -0.83
CA THR A 20 3.02 -11.30 -2.30
C THR A 20 1.67 -11.43 -3.01
N TYR A 21 0.68 -12.02 -2.35
CA TYR A 21 -0.65 -12.27 -2.91
C TYR A 21 -0.60 -13.06 -4.23
N PHE A 22 0.34 -13.99 -4.38
CA PHE A 22 0.28 -14.99 -5.44
C PHE A 22 -0.79 -16.03 -5.10
N PRO A 23 -1.58 -16.50 -6.08
CA PRO A 23 -2.64 -17.47 -5.84
C PRO A 23 -2.11 -18.86 -5.48
N THR A 24 -0.91 -19.20 -5.97
CA THR A 24 -0.22 -20.46 -5.70
C THR A 24 1.30 -20.23 -5.62
N TRP A 25 1.99 -21.14 -4.94
CA TRP A 25 3.45 -21.17 -4.90
C TRP A 25 4.06 -21.87 -6.11
N GLU A 26 3.24 -22.61 -6.88
CA GLU A 26 3.65 -23.29 -8.09
C GLU A 26 3.96 -22.29 -9.21
N GLY A 27 4.98 -22.58 -10.03
CA GLY A 27 5.40 -21.70 -11.13
C GLY A 27 6.16 -20.45 -10.69
N LEU A 28 6.36 -20.24 -9.39
CA LEU A 28 7.19 -19.15 -8.88
C LEU A 28 8.67 -19.47 -9.03
N PHE A 29 9.42 -18.46 -9.45
CA PHE A 29 10.87 -18.57 -9.55
C PHE A 29 11.55 -17.33 -8.99
N TRP A 30 12.68 -17.58 -8.33
CA TRP A 30 13.58 -16.53 -7.88
C TRP A 30 14.40 -16.05 -9.05
N GLU A 31 14.48 -14.74 -9.25
CA GLU A 31 15.47 -14.18 -10.17
C GLU A 31 16.86 -14.59 -9.67
N LYS A 32 17.57 -15.33 -10.53
CA LYS A 32 19.00 -15.60 -10.32
C LYS A 32 19.72 -14.26 -10.43
N ALA A 33 20.70 -14.02 -9.53
CA ALA A 33 21.53 -12.83 -9.42
C ALA A 33 21.21 -11.75 -10.46
N SER A 34 20.39 -10.78 -10.05
CA SER A 34 19.75 -9.81 -10.95
C SER A 34 20.71 -9.27 -12.02
N GLY A 35 20.19 -8.93 -13.21
CA GLY A 35 21.01 -8.29 -14.26
C GLY A 35 21.77 -7.04 -13.77
N PHE A 36 21.31 -6.41 -12.68
CA PHE A 36 22.04 -5.36 -11.97
C PHE A 36 23.36 -5.85 -11.35
N GLU A 37 23.34 -6.92 -10.55
CA GLU A 37 24.54 -7.49 -9.92
C GLU A 37 25.56 -7.93 -10.98
N GLU A 38 25.09 -8.55 -12.06
CA GLU A 38 25.94 -8.96 -13.19
C GLU A 38 26.50 -7.75 -13.95
N SER A 39 25.68 -6.72 -14.22
CA SER A 39 26.15 -5.48 -14.86
C SER A 39 27.19 -4.70 -14.03
N MET A 40 27.19 -4.90 -12.72
CA MET A 40 28.13 -4.27 -11.79
C MET A 40 29.36 -5.14 -11.51
N LYS A 41 29.27 -6.46 -11.71
CA LYS A 41 30.37 -7.43 -11.49
C LYS A 41 31.62 -7.09 -12.30
N TYR A 42 31.44 -6.68 -13.55
CA TYR A 42 32.53 -6.36 -14.47
C TYR A 42 32.93 -4.88 -14.45
N LYS A 43 32.21 -4.03 -13.71
CA LYS A 43 32.58 -2.63 -13.56
C LYS A 43 33.71 -2.48 -12.53
N LYS A 44 34.60 -1.52 -12.76
CA LYS A 44 35.66 -1.17 -11.81
C LYS A 44 35.02 -0.46 -10.61
N LEU A 45 34.80 -1.21 -9.54
CA LEU A 45 34.21 -0.74 -8.29
C LEU A 45 35.26 -0.57 -7.20
N THR A 46 35.00 0.35 -6.28
CA THR A 46 35.77 0.46 -5.04
C THR A 46 35.46 -0.71 -4.10
N ASN A 47 36.35 -1.00 -3.15
CA ASN A 47 36.11 -2.06 -2.16
C ASN A 47 34.85 -1.80 -1.32
N ALA A 48 34.55 -0.54 -1.01
CA ALA A 48 33.32 -0.16 -0.32
C ALA A 48 32.05 -0.48 -1.15
N GLN A 49 32.08 -0.23 -2.46
CA GLN A 49 30.98 -0.58 -3.36
C GLN A 49 30.78 -2.10 -3.45
N ARG A 50 31.87 -2.87 -3.52
CA ARG A 50 31.81 -4.34 -3.50
C ARG A 50 31.21 -4.88 -2.21
N SER A 51 31.60 -4.33 -1.06
CA SER A 51 31.02 -4.69 0.24
C SER A 51 29.50 -4.45 0.28
N GLY A 52 29.03 -3.33 -0.28
CA GLY A 52 27.60 -3.04 -0.39
C GLY A 52 26.83 -4.01 -1.30
N LEU A 53 27.41 -4.43 -2.43
CA LEU A 53 26.79 -5.42 -3.32
C LEU A 53 26.56 -6.77 -2.64
N ASN A 54 27.54 -7.21 -1.83
CA ASN A 54 27.44 -8.47 -1.09
C ASN A 54 26.32 -8.47 -0.02
N GLN A 55 25.74 -7.32 0.31
CA GLN A 55 24.61 -7.24 1.24
C GLN A 55 23.25 -7.49 0.57
N ILE A 56 23.14 -7.38 -0.75
CA ILE A 56 21.85 -7.47 -1.47
C ILE A 56 21.19 -8.86 -1.31
N PRO A 57 21.88 -10.00 -1.52
CA PRO A 57 21.28 -11.32 -1.33
C PRO A 57 20.80 -11.55 0.11
N ASN A 58 21.54 -11.02 1.10
CA ASN A 58 21.17 -11.10 2.51
C ASN A 58 19.89 -10.31 2.80
N ARG A 59 19.67 -9.16 2.13
CA ARG A 59 18.44 -8.38 2.27
C ARG A 59 17.22 -9.11 1.73
N ARG A 60 17.34 -9.83 0.61
CA ARG A 60 16.27 -10.68 0.06
C ARG A 60 15.89 -11.78 1.05
N PHE A 61 16.89 -12.50 1.56
CA PHE A 61 16.68 -13.57 2.54
C PHE A 61 16.01 -13.04 3.82
N THR A 62 16.52 -11.94 4.38
CA THR A 62 15.94 -11.34 5.59
C THR A 62 14.51 -10.87 5.38
N LEU A 63 14.18 -10.33 4.20
CA LEU A 63 12.81 -9.92 3.88
C LEU A 63 11.88 -11.13 3.72
N TRP A 64 12.31 -12.19 3.03
CA TRP A 64 11.49 -13.39 2.82
C TRP A 64 11.08 -14.04 4.13
N TRP A 65 12.03 -14.20 5.06
CA TRP A 65 11.78 -14.80 6.38
C TRP A 65 11.39 -13.77 7.43
N SER A 66 11.02 -12.54 7.04
CA SER A 66 10.79 -11.45 8.00
C SER A 66 9.72 -11.75 9.05
N PRO A 67 8.60 -12.45 8.75
CA PRO A 67 7.60 -12.73 9.78
C PRO A 67 8.11 -13.64 10.90
N THR A 68 9.06 -14.54 10.60
CA THR A 68 9.69 -15.41 11.60
C THR A 68 10.90 -14.77 12.25
N ILE A 69 11.68 -13.99 11.49
CA ILE A 69 12.85 -13.30 12.02
C ILE A 69 12.41 -12.18 12.97
N ASN A 70 11.51 -11.29 12.57
CA ASN A 70 11.07 -10.15 13.38
C ASN A 70 9.82 -10.50 14.19
N ARG A 71 9.95 -11.45 15.11
CA ARG A 71 8.82 -11.93 15.93
C ARG A 71 8.94 -11.53 17.40
N ALA A 72 7.79 -11.27 18.02
CA ALA A 72 7.71 -10.84 19.42
C ALA A 72 8.31 -11.86 20.41
N ASN A 73 8.14 -13.17 20.18
CA ASN A 73 8.52 -14.20 21.16
C ASN A 73 10.01 -14.60 21.11
N VAL A 74 10.79 -14.13 20.14
CA VAL A 74 12.21 -14.52 20.00
C VAL A 74 13.17 -13.49 20.55
N TYR A 75 12.85 -12.20 20.44
CA TYR A 75 13.72 -11.13 20.90
C TYR A 75 13.20 -10.53 22.20
N VAL A 76 13.97 -10.69 23.28
CA VAL A 76 13.78 -9.91 24.51
C VAL A 76 14.39 -8.53 24.28
N GLY A 77 13.55 -7.51 24.07
CA GLY A 77 14.03 -6.16 23.76
C GLY A 77 12.93 -5.11 23.66
N PHE A 78 13.35 -3.86 23.51
CA PHE A 78 12.45 -2.73 23.29
C PHE A 78 11.91 -2.78 21.86
N GLN A 79 10.59 -2.88 21.75
CA GLN A 79 9.87 -2.78 20.48
C GLN A 79 9.95 -1.34 19.95
N VAL A 80 10.37 -1.17 18.70
CA VAL A 80 10.49 0.15 18.06
C VAL A 80 9.58 0.21 16.85
N GLN A 81 8.72 1.23 16.79
CA GLN A 81 7.90 1.50 15.62
C GLN A 81 8.75 2.11 14.49
N LEU A 82 8.55 1.66 13.26
CA LEU A 82 9.21 2.22 12.08
C LEU A 82 8.48 3.49 11.62
N ASP A 83 9.25 4.54 11.33
CA ASP A 83 8.72 5.86 10.96
C ASP A 83 7.66 5.79 9.85
N LEU A 84 6.54 6.49 10.08
CA LEU A 84 5.40 6.62 9.16
C LEU A 84 4.70 5.30 8.80
N THR A 85 4.92 4.23 9.56
CA THR A 85 4.29 2.92 9.36
C THR A 85 3.83 2.34 10.69
N GLY A 86 2.90 1.38 10.63
CA GLY A 86 2.50 0.60 11.80
C GLY A 86 3.39 -0.60 12.08
N VAL A 87 4.55 -0.71 11.43
CA VAL A 87 5.44 -1.86 11.57
C VAL A 87 6.28 -1.71 12.83
N PHE A 88 6.28 -2.74 13.66
CA PHE A 88 7.13 -2.80 14.84
C PHE A 88 8.33 -3.72 14.61
N MET A 89 9.51 -3.24 14.98
CA MET A 89 10.76 -3.98 14.96
C MET A 89 11.07 -4.44 16.38
N HIS A 90 11.20 -5.76 16.58
CA HIS A 90 11.51 -6.36 17.89
C HIS A 90 13.01 -6.37 18.21
N SER A 91 13.85 -6.23 17.19
CA SER A 91 15.30 -6.14 17.35
C SER A 91 15.95 -5.26 16.27
N LYS A 92 17.23 -4.93 16.48
CA LYS A 92 18.01 -4.14 15.54
C LYS A 92 18.47 -5.02 14.37
N ILE A 93 17.64 -5.11 13.34
CA ILE A 93 17.94 -5.82 12.09
C ILE A 93 18.03 -4.80 10.93
N PRO A 94 19.23 -4.24 10.66
CA PRO A 94 19.37 -3.14 9.69
C PRO A 94 18.89 -3.52 8.28
N ASN A 95 19.20 -4.73 7.82
CA ASN A 95 18.81 -5.21 6.49
C ASN A 95 17.29 -5.24 6.30
N LEU A 96 16.56 -5.71 7.32
CA LEU A 96 15.10 -5.72 7.31
C LEU A 96 14.54 -4.30 7.33
N LYS A 97 15.08 -3.45 8.22
CA LYS A 97 14.68 -2.03 8.30
C LYS A 97 14.78 -1.33 6.95
N ILE A 98 15.89 -1.51 6.23
CA ILE A 98 16.08 -0.90 4.90
C ILE A 98 15.03 -1.44 3.91
N SER A 99 14.78 -2.74 3.89
CA SER A 99 13.77 -3.33 2.98
C SER A 99 12.35 -2.85 3.27
N LEU A 100 11.94 -2.78 4.54
CA LEU A 100 10.62 -2.26 4.93
C LEU A 100 10.46 -0.77 4.60
N ILE A 101 11.50 0.05 4.83
CA ILE A 101 11.48 1.47 4.42
C ILE A 101 11.31 1.60 2.90
N GLN A 102 11.97 0.74 2.11
CA GLN A 102 11.82 0.75 0.65
C GLN A 102 10.41 0.32 0.20
N ILE A 103 9.82 -0.67 0.85
CA ILE A 103 8.45 -1.12 0.57
C ILE A 103 7.45 0.01 0.87
N PHE A 104 7.53 0.61 2.06
CA PHE A 104 6.57 1.63 2.50
C PHE A 104 6.92 3.06 2.09
N TRP A 105 7.92 3.23 1.22
CA TRP A 105 8.40 4.53 0.78
C TRP A 105 7.30 5.39 0.13
N ALA A 106 7.47 6.72 0.13
CA ALA A 106 6.52 7.68 -0.42
C ALA A 106 5.11 7.57 0.19
N HIS A 107 5.07 7.42 1.53
CA HIS A 107 3.86 7.44 2.35
C HIS A 107 2.87 6.31 2.00
N LEU A 108 3.37 5.13 1.60
CA LEU A 108 2.51 4.05 1.12
C LEU A 108 1.51 3.58 2.19
N TRP A 109 1.91 3.53 3.46
CA TRP A 109 1.01 3.14 4.55
C TRP A 109 -0.23 4.05 4.64
N GLN A 110 -0.01 5.36 4.62
CA GLN A 110 -1.09 6.37 4.64
C GLN A 110 -1.95 6.27 3.38
N LYS A 111 -1.33 6.06 2.21
CA LYS A 111 -2.04 5.89 0.94
C LYS A 111 -2.90 4.65 0.90
N VAL A 112 -2.44 3.53 1.47
CA VAL A 112 -3.24 2.29 1.55
C VAL A 112 -4.46 2.53 2.43
N HIS A 113 -4.28 3.12 3.62
CA HIS A 113 -5.38 3.45 4.51
C HIS A 113 -6.41 4.36 3.80
N GLU A 114 -5.95 5.49 3.28
CA GLU A 114 -6.79 6.46 2.57
C GLU A 114 -7.51 5.83 1.36
N SER A 115 -6.81 5.03 0.56
CA SER A 115 -7.39 4.42 -0.63
C SER A 115 -8.49 3.41 -0.30
N VAL A 116 -8.30 2.59 0.73
CA VAL A 116 -9.34 1.63 1.16
C VAL A 116 -10.55 2.36 1.75
N ILE A 117 -10.34 3.41 2.54
CA ILE A 117 -11.44 4.24 3.05
C ILE A 117 -12.23 4.90 1.91
N MET A 118 -11.54 5.44 0.90
CA MET A 118 -12.23 6.03 -0.27
C MET A 118 -13.03 4.99 -1.06
N ASP A 119 -12.49 3.80 -1.28
CA ASP A 119 -13.21 2.71 -1.96
C ASP A 119 -14.44 2.27 -1.15
N LEU A 120 -14.33 2.22 0.19
CA LEU A 120 -15.47 1.92 1.07
C LEU A 120 -16.54 3.00 1.03
N CYS A 121 -16.17 4.29 1.05
CA CYS A 121 -17.12 5.39 0.88
C CYS A 121 -17.90 5.24 -0.44
N GLN A 122 -17.21 4.95 -1.55
CA GLN A 122 -17.87 4.77 -2.85
C GLN A 122 -18.86 3.59 -2.86
N VAL A 123 -18.52 2.48 -2.19
CA VAL A 123 -19.44 1.34 -2.06
C VAL A 123 -20.66 1.70 -1.22
N LEU A 124 -20.47 2.44 -0.13
CA LEU A 124 -21.57 2.86 0.75
C LEU A 124 -22.47 3.91 0.08
N ASP A 125 -21.90 4.83 -0.70
CA ASP A 125 -22.63 5.83 -1.49
C ASP A 125 -23.53 5.19 -2.56
N GLN A 126 -23.16 4.02 -3.08
CA GLN A 126 -23.97 3.27 -4.04
C GLN A 126 -25.18 2.56 -3.40
N GLU A 127 -25.16 2.35 -2.08
CA GLU A 127 -26.14 1.54 -1.35
C GLU A 127 -26.93 2.36 -0.30
N LEU A 128 -26.98 3.69 -0.44
CA LEU A 128 -27.66 4.60 0.49
C LEU A 128 -29.13 4.21 0.71
N ASP A 129 -29.89 4.06 -0.38
CA ASP A 129 -31.32 3.75 -0.34
C ASP A 129 -31.59 2.36 0.24
N ALA A 130 -30.79 1.36 -0.16
CA ALA A 130 -30.94 -0.03 0.29
C ALA A 130 -30.68 -0.18 1.80
N LEU A 131 -29.78 0.63 2.34
CA LEU A 131 -29.40 0.61 3.76
C LEU A 131 -30.14 1.64 4.61
N GLY A 132 -30.96 2.51 4.02
CA GLY A 132 -31.65 3.59 4.73
C GLY A 132 -30.69 4.66 5.29
N ILE A 133 -29.58 4.92 4.60
CA ILE A 133 -28.57 5.91 4.98
C ILE A 133 -28.88 7.23 4.27
N GLU A 134 -28.89 8.33 5.01
CA GLU A 134 -29.09 9.69 4.49
C GLU A 134 -27.81 10.21 3.83
N THR A 135 -26.68 10.10 4.53
CA THR A 135 -25.38 10.57 4.06
C THR A 135 -24.24 9.70 4.58
N VAL A 136 -23.24 9.51 3.73
CA VAL A 136 -21.93 8.94 4.09
C VAL A 136 -20.94 10.09 4.17
N GLN A 137 -20.42 10.36 5.37
CA GLN A 137 -19.44 11.39 5.59
C GLN A 137 -18.08 10.76 5.87
N LYS A 138 -17.10 11.05 5.02
CA LYS A 138 -15.69 10.76 5.33
C LYS A 138 -15.15 11.81 6.30
N GLU A 139 -14.61 11.36 7.42
CA GLU A 139 -14.07 12.23 8.45
C GLU A 139 -12.70 12.81 8.07
N THR A 140 -12.45 14.05 8.50
CA THR A 140 -11.14 14.68 8.32
C THR A 140 -10.18 14.20 9.39
N ILE A 141 -9.45 13.13 9.07
CA ILE A 141 -8.52 12.50 10.00
C ILE A 141 -7.14 13.18 10.02
N HIS A 142 -6.47 13.13 11.18
CA HIS A 142 -5.08 13.56 11.27
C HIS A 142 -4.19 12.66 10.41
N PRO A 143 -3.22 13.18 9.62
CA PRO A 143 -2.43 12.37 8.69
C PRO A 143 -1.66 11.21 9.34
N ARG A 144 -1.38 11.31 10.65
CA ARG A 144 -0.65 10.28 11.40
C ARG A 144 -1.54 9.19 11.99
N LYS A 145 -2.86 9.31 11.88
CA LYS A 145 -3.83 8.36 12.45
C LYS A 145 -3.57 6.93 11.97
N SER A 146 -3.33 6.76 10.67
CA SER A 146 -3.17 5.43 10.04
C SER A 146 -2.10 4.55 10.68
N TYR A 147 -1.08 5.14 11.31
CA TYR A 147 0.00 4.41 11.99
C TYR A 147 0.07 4.72 13.50
N LYS A 148 -1.00 5.27 14.09
CA LYS A 148 -1.11 5.49 15.53
C LYS A 148 -1.80 4.27 16.15
N MET A 149 -1.05 3.47 16.91
CA MET A 149 -1.53 2.16 17.40
C MET A 149 -2.15 2.18 18.81
N ASN A 150 -2.06 3.31 19.51
CA ASN A 150 -2.53 3.46 20.89
C ASN A 150 -3.93 4.08 21.00
N SER A 151 -4.43 4.74 19.96
CA SER A 151 -5.75 5.38 19.94
C SER A 151 -6.16 5.66 18.51
N SER A 152 -7.46 5.75 18.27
CA SER A 152 -8.05 6.00 16.95
C SER A 152 -9.25 6.95 17.03
N CYS A 153 -9.83 7.26 15.88
CA CYS A 153 -11.06 8.02 15.69
C CYS A 153 -11.81 7.44 14.48
N ALA A 154 -13.08 7.79 14.27
CA ALA A 154 -13.81 7.30 13.09
C ALA A 154 -13.16 7.76 11.76
N ASP A 155 -13.21 6.93 10.72
CA ASP A 155 -12.86 7.29 9.33
C ASP A 155 -14.08 7.68 8.51
N ILE A 156 -15.18 6.94 8.70
CA ILE A 156 -16.44 7.16 8.00
C ILE A 156 -17.53 7.25 9.05
N LEU A 157 -18.43 8.21 8.89
CA LEU A 157 -19.61 8.38 9.69
C LEU A 157 -20.84 8.29 8.78
N LEU A 158 -21.75 7.39 9.13
CA LEU A 158 -23.02 7.19 8.46
C LEU A 158 -24.13 7.85 9.28
N PHE A 159 -24.99 8.60 8.62
CA PHE A 159 -26.21 9.16 9.20
C PHE A 159 -27.40 8.38 8.66
N ALA A 160 -28.15 7.74 9.54
CA ALA A 160 -29.32 6.97 9.14
C ALA A 160 -30.57 7.86 9.00
N THR A 161 -31.36 7.63 7.96
CA THR A 161 -32.64 8.34 7.71
C THR A 161 -33.66 8.12 8.82
N CYS A 162 -33.70 6.90 9.37
CA CYS A 162 -34.47 6.51 10.53
C CYS A 162 -33.57 5.78 11.54
N LYS A 163 -34.04 5.65 12.77
CA LYS A 163 -33.31 4.93 13.81
C LYS A 163 -33.16 3.45 13.43
N CYS A 164 -31.92 3.00 13.27
CA CYS A 164 -31.63 1.59 12.94
C CYS A 164 -31.47 0.77 14.22
N SER A 165 -32.16 -0.37 14.31
CA SER A 165 -31.92 -1.37 15.34
C SER A 165 -30.55 -2.02 15.15
N MET A 166 -29.77 -2.06 16.23
CA MET A 166 -28.39 -2.52 16.19
C MET A 166 -28.27 -3.94 16.76
N SER A 167 -27.28 -4.68 16.29
CA SER A 167 -26.88 -5.96 16.88
C SER A 167 -25.87 -5.74 18.02
N LYS A 168 -25.67 -6.79 18.82
CA LYS A 168 -24.46 -6.90 19.65
C LYS A 168 -23.21 -6.98 18.76
N PRO A 169 -22.04 -6.56 19.26
CA PRO A 169 -20.81 -6.68 18.50
C PRO A 169 -20.49 -8.14 18.14
N SER A 170 -20.30 -8.42 16.86
CA SER A 170 -19.98 -9.76 16.34
C SER A 170 -19.00 -9.68 15.17
N LEU A 171 -18.37 -10.80 14.82
CA LEU A 171 -17.52 -10.88 13.63
C LEU A 171 -18.35 -10.85 12.34
N VAL A 172 -17.75 -10.36 11.25
CA VAL A 172 -18.38 -10.37 9.91
C VAL A 172 -18.73 -11.76 9.40
N ALA A 173 -17.98 -12.79 9.80
CA ALA A 173 -18.23 -14.18 9.42
C ALA A 173 -19.36 -14.85 10.22
N GLU A 174 -19.82 -14.24 11.32
CA GLU A 174 -20.91 -14.78 12.14
C GLU A 174 -22.27 -14.50 11.50
N SER A 175 -23.14 -15.52 11.43
CA SER A 175 -24.38 -15.48 10.65
C SER A 175 -25.67 -15.26 11.45
N LYS A 176 -25.60 -15.17 12.79
CA LYS A 176 -26.76 -15.08 13.67
C LYS A 176 -26.75 -13.79 14.48
N ASP A 177 -27.12 -12.69 13.83
CA ASP A 177 -27.30 -11.42 14.53
C ASP A 177 -28.74 -11.27 15.03
N VAL A 178 -28.86 -10.80 16.27
CA VAL A 178 -30.12 -10.37 16.85
C VAL A 178 -30.05 -8.85 16.98
N PHE A 179 -30.99 -8.15 16.37
CA PHE A 179 -31.07 -6.68 16.34
C PHE A 179 -31.92 -6.15 17.50
N ASP A 180 -31.52 -6.49 18.73
CA ASP A 180 -32.23 -6.13 19.97
C ASP A 180 -31.59 -4.97 20.73
N GLN A 181 -30.49 -4.39 20.23
CA GLN A 181 -29.79 -3.31 20.91
C GLN A 181 -30.44 -1.95 20.65
N LYS A 182 -30.08 -0.98 21.49
CA LYS A 182 -30.56 0.40 21.41
C LYS A 182 -30.34 0.96 20.01
N GLU A 183 -31.41 1.49 19.44
CA GLU A 183 -31.37 2.11 18.13
C GLU A 183 -30.38 3.30 18.11
N SER A 184 -29.72 3.47 16.97
CA SER A 184 -28.80 4.57 16.73
C SER A 184 -29.08 5.23 15.38
N ASN A 185 -28.82 6.52 15.29
CA ASN A 185 -28.88 7.32 14.07
C ASN A 185 -27.50 7.62 13.47
N ARG A 186 -26.42 7.27 14.20
CA ARG A 186 -25.03 7.49 13.80
C ARG A 186 -24.25 6.20 13.90
N TYR A 187 -23.54 5.86 12.83
CA TYR A 187 -22.75 4.64 12.76
C TYR A 187 -21.36 4.93 12.20
N TRP A 188 -20.32 4.59 12.96
CA TRP A 188 -18.94 4.85 12.55
C TRP A 188 -18.26 3.60 12.01
N ILE A 189 -17.30 3.82 11.10
CA ILE A 189 -16.36 2.81 10.61
C ILE A 189 -14.95 3.32 10.89
N ASP A 190 -14.12 2.49 11.51
CA ASP A 190 -12.69 2.73 11.72
C ASP A 190 -11.87 1.63 11.04
N MET A 191 -10.76 1.99 10.38
CA MET A 191 -9.87 1.06 9.71
C MET A 191 -8.50 1.02 10.41
N GLN A 192 -8.09 -0.18 10.78
CA GLN A 192 -6.79 -0.46 11.38
C GLN A 192 -5.91 -1.28 10.43
N LEU A 193 -4.82 -0.65 10.00
CA LEU A 193 -3.76 -1.34 9.28
C LEU A 193 -2.80 -2.03 10.26
N ARG A 194 -2.32 -3.20 9.86
CA ARG A 194 -1.36 -3.98 10.63
C ARG A 194 -0.28 -4.57 9.73
N TRP A 195 0.88 -4.82 10.31
CA TRP A 195 1.90 -5.69 9.74
C TRP A 195 2.16 -6.84 10.72
N GLY A 196 1.57 -8.01 10.45
CA GLY A 196 1.67 -9.18 11.32
C GLY A 196 3.05 -9.85 11.33
N ASP A 197 3.26 -10.72 12.32
CA ASP A 197 4.39 -11.63 12.41
C ASP A 197 3.88 -13.07 12.54
N TYR A 198 4.80 -14.04 12.59
CA TYR A 198 4.42 -15.44 12.68
C TYR A 198 3.64 -15.77 13.97
N ASP A 199 3.95 -15.12 15.08
CA ASP A 199 3.30 -15.37 16.38
C ASP A 199 1.90 -14.75 16.44
N SER A 200 1.67 -13.66 15.71
CA SER A 200 0.45 -12.89 15.73
C SER A 200 0.12 -12.39 14.33
N HIS A 201 -0.74 -13.15 13.65
CA HIS A 201 -1.36 -12.81 12.37
C HIS A 201 -2.87 -13.18 12.33
N ASP A 202 -3.43 -13.67 13.44
CA ASP A 202 -4.88 -13.80 13.61
C ASP A 202 -5.51 -12.40 13.61
N ILE A 203 -6.14 -12.06 12.50
CA ILE A 203 -6.72 -10.75 12.25
C ILE A 203 -8.07 -10.56 12.97
N GLU A 204 -8.83 -11.64 13.20
CA GLU A 204 -10.13 -11.56 13.88
C GLU A 204 -9.92 -11.21 15.34
N ARG A 205 -8.99 -11.91 16.00
CA ARG A 205 -8.63 -11.64 17.39
C ARG A 205 -8.07 -10.23 17.56
N TYR A 206 -7.23 -9.78 16.62
CA TYR A 206 -6.68 -8.42 16.64
C TYR A 206 -7.76 -7.35 16.52
N THR A 207 -8.65 -7.50 15.53
CA THR A 207 -9.72 -6.52 15.26
C THR A 207 -10.68 -6.42 16.44
N LYS A 208 -11.06 -7.57 17.02
CA LYS A 208 -11.87 -7.62 18.24
C LYS A 208 -11.19 -6.96 19.44
N ALA A 209 -9.90 -7.27 19.67
CA ALA A 209 -9.15 -6.68 20.77
C ALA A 209 -9.07 -5.15 20.62
N LYS A 210 -8.72 -4.65 19.43
CA LYS A 210 -8.64 -3.21 19.16
C LYS A 210 -9.98 -2.50 19.28
N PHE A 211 -11.06 -3.12 18.82
CA PHE A 211 -12.41 -2.57 19.02
C PHE A 211 -12.72 -2.41 20.50
N VAL A 212 -12.53 -3.45 21.31
CA VAL A 212 -12.78 -3.40 22.76
C VAL A 212 -11.87 -2.39 23.46
N ASP A 213 -10.58 -2.37 23.12
CA ASP A 213 -9.62 -1.43 23.69
C ASP A 213 -10.02 0.02 23.41
N TYR A 214 -10.38 0.35 22.17
CA TYR A 214 -10.68 1.73 21.78
C TYR A 214 -12.04 2.24 22.21
N ILE A 215 -13.05 1.37 22.39
CA ILE A 215 -14.35 1.82 22.93
C ILE A 215 -14.34 1.97 24.44
N THR A 216 -13.41 1.30 25.14
CA THR A 216 -13.31 1.34 26.61
C THR A 216 -12.31 2.36 27.11
N ASP A 217 -11.29 2.69 26.30
CA ASP A 217 -10.30 3.72 26.61
C ASP A 217 -10.86 5.14 26.42
N ASN A 218 -10.41 6.07 27.28
CA ASN A 218 -10.80 7.49 27.22
C ASN A 218 -9.98 8.28 26.18
N MET A 219 -8.92 7.71 25.60
CA MET A 219 -8.11 8.41 24.60
C MET A 219 -8.71 8.39 23.19
N SER A 220 -9.53 7.38 22.88
CA SER A 220 -10.20 7.24 21.59
C SER A 220 -11.63 7.74 21.72
N ILE A 221 -12.03 8.64 20.82
CA ILE A 221 -13.36 9.26 20.88
C ILE A 221 -14.08 8.93 19.58
N TYR A 222 -15.22 8.24 19.71
CA TYR A 222 -16.11 7.93 18.60
C TYR A 222 -17.42 8.73 18.68
N PRO A 223 -18.02 9.12 17.53
CA PRO A 223 -19.23 9.94 17.51
C PRO A 223 -20.50 9.26 18.07
N SER A 224 -20.48 7.94 18.20
CA SER A 224 -21.59 7.13 18.75
C SER A 224 -21.04 5.83 19.37
N PRO A 225 -21.81 5.13 20.23
CA PRO A 225 -21.39 3.86 20.80
C PRO A 225 -21.52 2.68 19.81
N THR A 226 -22.01 2.93 18.59
CA THR A 226 -22.34 1.90 17.59
C THR A 226 -21.49 2.09 16.35
N GLY A 227 -20.71 1.08 16.00
CA GLY A 227 -19.89 1.10 14.78
C GLY A 227 -19.10 -0.18 14.61
N VAL A 228 -18.24 -0.19 13.60
CA VAL A 228 -17.38 -1.33 13.26
C VAL A 228 -15.93 -0.93 13.07
N MET A 229 -15.05 -1.86 13.42
CA MET A 229 -13.63 -1.79 13.13
C MET A 229 -13.26 -2.80 12.06
N ILE A 230 -12.54 -2.34 11.04
CA ILE A 230 -11.99 -3.15 9.96
C ILE A 230 -10.49 -3.31 10.23
N GLY A 231 -10.05 -4.54 10.50
CA GLY A 231 -8.63 -4.87 10.60
C GLY A 231 -8.10 -5.42 9.27
N LEU A 232 -6.95 -4.93 8.83
CA LEU A 232 -6.28 -5.38 7.61
C LEU A 232 -4.80 -5.66 7.88
N ASP A 233 -4.40 -6.91 7.75
CA ASP A 233 -3.01 -7.35 7.84
C ASP A 233 -2.32 -7.29 6.46
N LEU A 234 -1.41 -6.34 6.32
CA LEU A 234 -0.67 -6.07 5.09
C LEU A 234 0.41 -7.12 4.81
N ALA A 235 0.91 -7.82 5.83
CA ALA A 235 1.95 -8.84 5.68
C ALA A 235 1.36 -10.17 5.18
N TYR A 236 0.12 -10.46 5.57
CA TYR A 236 -0.58 -11.72 5.26
C TYR A 236 -1.76 -11.55 4.29
N ASN A 237 -2.09 -10.33 3.87
CA ASN A 237 -3.29 -10.02 3.07
C ASN A 237 -4.60 -10.56 3.69
N LEU A 238 -4.68 -10.57 5.02
CA LEU A 238 -5.85 -10.98 5.78
C LEU A 238 -6.68 -9.75 6.18
N HIS A 239 -7.99 -9.92 6.29
CA HIS A 239 -8.87 -8.87 6.79
C HIS A 239 -9.98 -9.48 7.65
N SER A 240 -10.48 -8.69 8.59
CA SER A 240 -11.67 -9.02 9.36
C SER A 240 -12.38 -7.75 9.80
N VAL A 241 -13.65 -7.87 10.15
CA VAL A 241 -14.46 -6.76 10.64
C VAL A 241 -15.17 -7.22 11.91
N PHE A 242 -15.10 -6.40 12.95
CA PHE A 242 -15.76 -6.64 14.24
C PHE A 242 -16.44 -5.38 14.72
N GLY A 243 -17.68 -5.52 15.19
CA GLY A 243 -18.44 -4.41 15.77
C GLY A 243 -19.94 -4.63 15.67
N ASN A 244 -20.71 -3.57 15.87
CA ASN A 244 -22.17 -3.60 15.79
C ASN A 244 -22.64 -3.67 14.34
N TRP A 245 -23.75 -4.36 14.08
CA TRP A 245 -24.32 -4.47 12.75
C TRP A 245 -25.73 -3.91 12.73
N PHE A 246 -26.12 -3.36 11.59
CA PHE A 246 -27.51 -3.06 11.26
C PHE A 246 -27.91 -3.90 10.04
N LEU A 247 -29.20 -3.94 9.72
CA LEU A 247 -29.69 -4.80 8.66
C LEU A 247 -29.02 -4.45 7.31
N GLY A 248 -28.48 -5.47 6.63
CA GLY A 248 -27.81 -5.30 5.33
C GLY A 248 -26.33 -4.88 5.39
N SER A 249 -25.83 -4.32 6.51
CA SER A 249 -24.45 -3.81 6.56
C SER A 249 -23.39 -4.90 6.54
N LYS A 250 -23.64 -6.03 7.19
CA LYS A 250 -22.73 -7.18 7.24
C LYS A 250 -22.44 -7.81 5.87
N PRO A 251 -23.44 -8.23 5.08
CA PRO A 251 -23.19 -8.80 3.75
C PRO A 251 -22.56 -7.78 2.80
N LEU A 252 -22.93 -6.49 2.88
CA LEU A 252 -22.30 -5.45 2.06
C LEU A 252 -20.80 -5.33 2.37
N LEU A 253 -20.42 -5.16 3.64
CA LEU A 253 -19.03 -5.00 4.02
C LEU A 253 -18.20 -6.26 3.72
N ALA A 254 -18.78 -7.45 3.88
CA ALA A 254 -18.12 -8.71 3.50
C ALA A 254 -17.77 -8.74 2.00
N GLN A 255 -18.73 -8.40 1.13
CA GLN A 255 -18.51 -8.38 -0.31
C GLN A 255 -17.57 -7.24 -0.74
N ALA A 256 -17.73 -6.06 -0.14
CA ALA A 256 -16.90 -4.89 -0.39
C ALA A 256 -15.43 -5.18 -0.11
N MET A 257 -15.11 -5.73 1.07
CA MET A 257 -13.74 -6.02 1.46
C MET A 257 -13.08 -7.08 0.58
N ILE A 258 -13.82 -8.12 0.16
CA ILE A 258 -13.31 -9.12 -0.80
C ILE A 258 -12.92 -8.45 -2.13
N LYS A 259 -13.75 -7.53 -2.62
CA LYS A 259 -13.48 -6.79 -3.87
C LYS A 259 -12.28 -5.85 -3.71
N ILE A 260 -12.28 -5.02 -2.66
CA ILE A 260 -11.20 -4.06 -2.36
C ILE A 260 -9.86 -4.77 -2.21
N MET A 261 -9.81 -5.89 -1.47
CA MET A 261 -8.58 -6.67 -1.31
C MET A 261 -8.03 -7.18 -2.63
N LYS A 262 -8.85 -7.38 -3.66
CA LYS A 262 -8.38 -7.81 -4.99
C LYS A 262 -7.98 -6.64 -5.88
N SER A 263 -8.79 -5.58 -5.93
CA SER A 263 -8.68 -4.52 -6.95
C SER A 263 -8.06 -3.20 -6.48
N ASN A 264 -7.83 -3.01 -5.18
CA ASN A 264 -7.30 -1.74 -4.67
C ASN A 264 -5.89 -1.44 -5.21
N SER A 265 -5.72 -0.25 -5.79
CA SER A 265 -4.48 0.17 -6.45
C SER A 265 -3.31 0.32 -5.47
N ALA A 266 -3.56 0.82 -4.25
CA ALA A 266 -2.52 0.98 -3.24
C ALA A 266 -2.02 -0.36 -2.70
N LEU A 267 -2.92 -1.32 -2.49
CA LEU A 267 -2.57 -2.70 -2.14
C LEU A 267 -1.80 -3.40 -3.27
N TYR A 268 -2.17 -3.16 -4.53
CA TYR A 268 -1.40 -3.65 -5.68
C TYR A 268 0.04 -3.10 -5.66
N VAL A 269 0.22 -1.79 -5.45
CA VAL A 269 1.55 -1.17 -5.34
C VAL A 269 2.36 -1.80 -4.19
N LEU A 270 1.74 -2.08 -3.04
CA LEU A 270 2.39 -2.77 -1.93
C LEU A 270 2.88 -4.16 -2.35
N ARG A 271 2.00 -4.97 -2.93
CA ARG A 271 2.32 -6.34 -3.39
C ARG A 271 3.45 -6.34 -4.42
N GLU A 272 3.40 -5.43 -5.38
CA GLU A 272 4.46 -5.26 -6.38
C GLU A 272 5.81 -4.86 -5.77
N ARG A 273 5.80 -3.99 -4.75
CA ARG A 273 7.04 -3.64 -4.04
C ARG A 273 7.59 -4.79 -3.22
N ILE A 274 6.72 -5.61 -2.60
CA ILE A 274 7.13 -6.83 -1.92
C ILE A 274 7.75 -7.80 -2.93
N ARG A 275 7.07 -8.10 -4.05
CA ARG A 275 7.58 -8.97 -5.12
C ARG A 275 8.92 -8.51 -5.67
N LYS A 276 9.07 -7.21 -5.95
CA LYS A 276 10.35 -6.61 -6.40
C LYS A 276 11.44 -6.69 -5.33
N GLY A 277 11.10 -6.48 -4.07
CA GLY A 277 12.03 -6.63 -2.95
C GLY A 277 12.50 -8.08 -2.75
N LEU A 278 11.61 -9.03 -3.02
CA LEU A 278 11.89 -10.47 -2.99
C LEU A 278 12.52 -10.98 -4.28
N GLN A 279 12.46 -10.23 -5.38
CA GLN A 279 12.85 -10.69 -6.72
C GLN A 279 12.17 -12.02 -7.09
N LEU A 280 10.88 -12.12 -6.76
CA LEU A 280 10.06 -13.29 -6.97
C LEU A 280 9.06 -13.00 -8.10
N TYR A 281 9.08 -13.83 -9.14
CA TYR A 281 8.29 -13.65 -10.35
C TYR A 281 7.42 -14.88 -10.60
N SER A 282 6.30 -14.66 -11.29
CA SER A 282 5.40 -15.70 -11.79
C SER A 282 5.54 -15.81 -13.30
N SER A 283 5.32 -17.01 -13.85
CA SER A 283 5.25 -17.25 -15.29
C SER A 283 3.92 -16.82 -15.93
N GLU A 284 2.93 -16.37 -15.15
CA GLU A 284 1.65 -15.89 -15.66
C GLU A 284 1.77 -14.53 -16.38
N PRO A 285 1.08 -14.34 -17.52
CA PRO A 285 1.20 -13.13 -18.32
C PRO A 285 0.64 -11.90 -17.59
N THR A 286 1.43 -10.83 -17.58
CA THR A 286 0.98 -9.47 -17.23
C THR A 286 0.22 -8.84 -18.40
N GLU A 287 -0.44 -7.71 -18.16
CA GLU A 287 -1.09 -6.93 -19.21
C GLU A 287 -0.09 -6.67 -20.37
N PRO A 288 -0.45 -6.99 -21.63
CA PRO A 288 0.49 -6.96 -22.73
C PRO A 288 0.94 -5.53 -23.03
N TYR A 289 2.25 -5.35 -23.20
CA TYR A 289 2.80 -4.06 -23.63
C TYR A 289 2.25 -3.63 -24.99
N LEU A 290 2.25 -2.31 -25.23
CA LEU A 290 1.97 -1.78 -26.57
C LEU A 290 3.01 -2.32 -27.56
N SER A 291 2.53 -2.87 -28.66
CA SER A 291 3.27 -3.55 -29.70
C SER A 291 2.60 -3.28 -31.05
N SER A 292 3.21 -3.76 -32.13
CA SER A 292 2.61 -3.68 -33.46
C SER A 292 1.27 -4.43 -33.59
N GLN A 293 0.96 -5.36 -32.67
CA GLN A 293 -0.27 -6.16 -32.72
C GLN A 293 -1.47 -5.43 -32.11
N ASN A 294 -1.28 -4.64 -31.05
CA ASN A 294 -2.32 -3.87 -30.36
C ASN A 294 -2.21 -2.35 -30.61
N TYR A 295 -1.39 -1.93 -31.58
CA TYR A 295 -1.20 -0.51 -31.92
C TYR A 295 -2.52 0.23 -32.23
N GLY A 296 -3.51 -0.46 -32.80
CA GLY A 296 -4.81 0.14 -33.12
C GLY A 296 -5.63 0.58 -31.91
N GLU A 297 -5.38 0.01 -30.72
CA GLU A 297 -6.14 0.31 -29.50
C GLU A 297 -5.95 1.76 -29.02
N ILE A 298 -4.83 2.39 -29.40
CA ILE A 298 -4.51 3.79 -29.03
C ILE A 298 -5.48 4.81 -29.65
N PHE A 299 -6.24 4.42 -30.69
CA PHE A 299 -7.20 5.27 -31.39
C PHE A 299 -8.65 4.96 -31.02
N SER A 300 -8.87 4.23 -29.93
CA SER A 300 -10.21 3.95 -29.43
C SER A 300 -10.95 5.21 -28.93
N ASN A 301 -12.21 5.04 -28.55
CA ASN A 301 -13.00 6.10 -27.94
C ASN A 301 -12.52 6.46 -26.51
N GLN A 302 -11.59 5.71 -25.93
CA GLN A 302 -10.97 6.05 -24.66
C GLN A 302 -9.98 7.23 -24.80
N ILE A 303 -9.78 7.98 -23.72
CA ILE A 303 -8.75 9.02 -23.66
C ILE A 303 -7.44 8.35 -23.26
N ILE A 304 -6.48 8.32 -24.18
CA ILE A 304 -5.18 7.68 -24.00
C ILE A 304 -4.10 8.77 -24.10
N TRP A 305 -3.15 8.78 -23.17
CA TRP A 305 -2.00 9.71 -23.21
C TRP A 305 -0.67 8.95 -23.27
N PHE A 306 0.22 9.45 -24.12
CA PHE A 306 1.64 9.14 -24.05
C PHE A 306 2.33 10.10 -23.09
N ILE A 307 3.11 9.56 -22.16
CA ILE A 307 3.91 10.34 -21.21
C ILE A 307 5.38 10.00 -21.48
N ASP A 308 6.18 11.01 -21.84
CA ASP A 308 7.63 10.87 -22.03
C ASP A 308 8.40 11.72 -21.00
N ASP A 309 9.23 11.05 -20.20
CA ASP A 309 10.06 11.63 -19.16
C ASP A 309 11.54 11.78 -19.55
N THR A 310 11.89 11.44 -20.80
CA THR A 310 13.29 11.41 -21.30
C THR A 310 14.00 12.75 -21.10
N ASN A 311 13.31 13.86 -21.32
CA ASN A 311 13.87 15.21 -21.26
C ASN A 311 13.57 15.97 -19.96
N VAL A 312 13.12 15.28 -18.91
CA VAL A 312 12.76 15.91 -17.62
C VAL A 312 14.00 16.33 -16.83
N TYR A 313 15.03 15.48 -16.76
CA TYR A 313 16.27 15.81 -16.06
C TYR A 313 17.45 15.80 -17.03
N ARG A 314 17.80 17.01 -17.49
CA ARG A 314 18.90 17.23 -18.43
C ARG A 314 20.10 17.85 -17.72
N VAL A 315 21.29 17.41 -18.06
CA VAL A 315 22.54 17.90 -17.47
C VAL A 315 23.54 18.30 -18.53
N THR A 316 24.29 19.36 -18.24
CA THR A 316 25.49 19.74 -18.99
C THR A 316 26.72 19.39 -18.16
N ILE A 317 27.67 18.69 -18.77
CA ILE A 317 28.93 18.30 -18.12
C ILE A 317 29.94 19.43 -18.33
N HIS A 318 30.58 19.88 -17.25
CA HIS A 318 31.68 20.84 -17.28
C HIS A 318 32.85 20.32 -16.45
N ARG A 319 34.06 20.82 -16.74
CA ARG A 319 35.26 20.44 -16.02
C ARG A 319 35.59 21.49 -14.96
N THR A 320 35.84 21.05 -13.73
CA THR A 320 36.31 21.93 -12.66
C THR A 320 37.79 22.27 -12.85
N ILE A 321 38.26 23.28 -12.11
CA ILE A 321 39.67 23.71 -12.10
C ILE A 321 40.58 22.56 -11.62
N GLU A 322 40.09 21.72 -10.70
CA GLU A 322 40.78 20.53 -10.19
C GLU A 322 40.79 19.36 -11.20
N GLY A 323 40.19 19.55 -12.38
CA GLY A 323 40.16 18.57 -13.46
C GLY A 323 39.02 17.56 -13.38
N ASN A 324 38.18 17.60 -12.34
CA ASN A 324 37.02 16.73 -12.16
C ASN A 324 35.87 17.11 -13.10
N LEU A 325 35.08 16.13 -13.54
CA LEU A 325 33.86 16.38 -14.31
C LEU A 325 32.68 16.58 -13.36
N THR A 326 31.99 17.72 -13.49
CA THR A 326 30.80 18.07 -12.72
C THR A 326 29.61 18.30 -13.64
N THR A 327 28.41 17.97 -13.16
CA THR A 327 27.16 18.13 -13.91
C THR A 327 26.39 19.34 -13.41
N LYS A 328 25.94 20.21 -14.32
CA LYS A 328 25.01 21.30 -14.06
C LYS A 328 23.65 20.96 -14.67
N SER A 329 22.57 21.10 -13.91
CA SER A 329 21.21 20.86 -14.43
C SER A 329 20.75 21.98 -15.35
N ASN A 330 20.01 21.61 -16.39
CA ASN A 330 19.29 22.53 -17.28
C ASN A 330 17.78 22.42 -17.03
N ASN A 331 17.00 23.34 -17.62
CA ASN A 331 15.56 23.18 -17.66
C ASN A 331 15.20 21.87 -18.38
N GLY A 332 14.20 21.18 -17.87
CA GLY A 332 13.66 19.97 -18.46
C GLY A 332 12.22 20.16 -18.91
N VAL A 333 11.65 19.12 -19.49
CA VAL A 333 10.28 19.13 -19.96
C VAL A 333 9.65 17.75 -19.87
N ILE A 334 8.39 17.70 -19.45
CA ILE A 334 7.53 16.53 -19.53
C ILE A 334 6.68 16.66 -20.79
N PHE A 335 6.64 15.61 -21.58
CA PHE A 335 5.81 15.52 -22.77
C PHE A 335 4.58 14.67 -22.48
N ILE A 336 3.38 15.23 -22.65
CA ILE A 336 2.11 14.50 -22.54
C ILE A 336 1.33 14.73 -23.83
N PHE A 337 1.01 13.65 -24.54
CA PHE A 337 0.42 13.72 -25.88
C PHE A 337 -0.79 12.79 -26.01
N ASN A 338 -1.90 13.33 -26.52
CA ASN A 338 -3.08 12.56 -26.88
C ASN A 338 -3.00 12.19 -28.38
N PRO A 339 -2.83 10.89 -28.74
CA PRO A 339 -2.65 10.46 -30.12
C PRO A 339 -3.92 10.59 -30.97
N ARG A 340 -5.10 10.67 -30.36
CA ARG A 340 -6.38 10.78 -31.06
C ARG A 340 -6.70 12.22 -31.42
N THR A 341 -6.54 13.14 -30.47
CA THR A 341 -6.89 14.57 -30.67
C THR A 341 -5.72 15.40 -31.15
N GLY A 342 -4.48 14.91 -30.99
CA GLY A 342 -3.26 15.68 -31.23
C GLY A 342 -2.96 16.71 -30.13
N GLN A 343 -3.76 16.76 -29.06
CA GLN A 343 -3.55 17.66 -27.94
C GLN A 343 -2.22 17.34 -27.25
N PHE A 344 -1.48 18.40 -26.93
CA PHE A 344 -0.13 18.30 -26.40
C PHE A 344 0.05 19.21 -25.20
N PHE A 345 0.37 18.60 -24.06
CA PHE A 345 0.74 19.31 -22.85
C PHE A 345 2.25 19.26 -22.67
N LEU A 346 2.86 20.45 -22.65
CA LEU A 346 4.29 20.62 -22.46
C LEU A 346 4.56 21.26 -21.09
N LYS A 347 4.94 20.46 -20.10
CA LYS A 347 5.25 20.98 -18.76
C LYS A 347 6.74 21.24 -18.61
N VAL A 348 7.12 22.51 -18.58
CA VAL A 348 8.51 22.93 -18.34
C VAL A 348 8.87 22.77 -16.86
N ILE A 349 9.96 22.04 -16.59
CA ILE A 349 10.54 21.86 -15.25
C ILE A 349 11.78 22.75 -15.13
N HIS A 350 11.65 23.83 -14.36
CA HIS A 350 12.72 24.80 -14.18
C HIS A 350 13.86 24.26 -13.30
N THR A 351 15.09 24.70 -13.54
CA THR A 351 16.29 24.31 -12.76
C THR A 351 16.16 24.44 -11.25
N SER A 352 15.33 25.37 -10.77
CA SER A 352 15.07 25.58 -9.33
C SER A 352 14.52 24.35 -8.63
N VAL A 353 13.80 23.47 -9.32
CA VAL A 353 13.27 22.21 -8.76
C VAL A 353 14.39 21.27 -8.30
N TRP A 354 15.57 21.37 -8.93
CA TRP A 354 16.72 20.53 -8.62
C TRP A 354 17.61 21.11 -7.51
N ALA A 355 17.40 22.37 -7.13
CA ALA A 355 18.26 23.06 -6.18
C ALA A 355 18.19 22.42 -4.78
N GLY A 356 19.35 22.14 -4.20
CA GLY A 356 19.47 21.53 -2.87
C GLY A 356 19.09 20.04 -2.80
N GLN A 357 18.70 19.42 -3.92
CA GLN A 357 18.29 18.03 -3.97
C GLN A 357 19.43 17.10 -4.39
N LYS A 358 19.35 15.82 -3.98
CA LYS A 358 20.28 14.75 -4.37
C LYS A 358 19.52 13.62 -5.04
N ARG A 359 20.23 12.72 -5.75
CA ARG A 359 19.65 11.58 -6.49
C ARG A 359 18.62 12.04 -7.55
N LEU A 360 18.98 13.08 -8.30
CA LEU A 360 18.10 13.79 -9.22
C LEU A 360 17.46 12.90 -10.30
N GLY A 361 18.12 11.83 -10.74
CA GLY A 361 17.53 10.87 -11.68
C GLY A 361 16.30 10.12 -11.13
N GLN A 362 16.26 9.83 -9.82
CA GLN A 362 15.07 9.29 -9.18
C GLN A 362 14.03 10.39 -8.99
N LEU A 363 14.45 11.56 -8.49
CA LEU A 363 13.57 12.70 -8.28
C LEU A 363 12.84 13.12 -9.56
N ALA A 364 13.50 13.04 -10.72
CA ALA A 364 12.92 13.34 -12.02
C ALA A 364 11.65 12.52 -12.27
N LYS A 365 11.71 11.19 -12.09
CA LYS A 365 10.56 10.29 -12.26
C LYS A 365 9.41 10.63 -11.32
N TRP A 366 9.72 10.98 -10.07
CA TRP A 366 8.72 11.38 -9.08
C TRP A 366 8.08 12.71 -9.44
N LYS A 367 8.88 13.69 -9.87
CA LYS A 367 8.37 14.97 -10.33
C LYS A 367 7.52 14.84 -11.59
N THR A 368 7.89 13.95 -12.52
CA THR A 368 7.02 13.64 -13.66
C THR A 368 5.67 13.12 -13.21
N ALA A 369 5.64 12.11 -12.34
CA ALA A 369 4.38 11.55 -11.85
C ALA A 369 3.54 12.57 -11.06
N GLU A 370 4.17 13.40 -10.23
CA GLU A 370 3.49 14.46 -9.46
C GLU A 370 2.81 15.49 -10.37
N GLU A 371 3.50 15.95 -11.41
CA GLU A 371 2.99 16.93 -12.37
C GLU A 371 1.91 16.33 -13.29
N VAL A 372 2.05 15.05 -13.69
CA VAL A 372 0.99 14.33 -14.43
C VAL A 372 -0.26 14.21 -13.58
N VAL A 373 -0.15 13.83 -12.30
CA VAL A 373 -1.30 13.75 -11.39
C VAL A 373 -1.92 15.13 -11.17
N ALA A 374 -1.11 16.18 -11.05
CA ALA A 374 -1.61 17.55 -10.93
C ALA A 374 -2.38 17.99 -12.18
N LEU A 375 -1.91 17.60 -13.38
CA LEU A 375 -2.61 17.85 -14.63
C LEU A 375 -3.96 17.11 -14.67
N VAL A 376 -3.99 15.81 -14.36
CA VAL A 376 -5.24 15.02 -14.31
C VAL A 376 -6.24 15.66 -13.35
N ARG A 377 -5.80 16.12 -12.18
CA ARG A 377 -6.67 16.79 -11.19
C ARG A 377 -7.18 18.17 -11.63
N SER A 378 -6.50 18.81 -12.59
CA SER A 378 -6.90 20.12 -13.09
C SER A 378 -7.92 20.05 -14.22
N LEU A 379 -8.07 18.87 -14.83
CA LEU A 379 -9.01 18.64 -15.91
C LEU A 379 -10.38 18.23 -15.36
N PRO A 380 -11.47 18.54 -16.08
CA PRO A 380 -12.81 18.01 -15.78
C PRO A 380 -12.83 16.47 -15.81
N VAL A 381 -13.81 15.84 -15.15
CA VAL A 381 -13.90 14.37 -15.07
C VAL A 381 -14.22 13.74 -16.44
N GLU A 382 -14.78 14.53 -17.35
CA GLU A 382 -15.09 14.14 -18.72
C GLU A 382 -13.86 14.10 -19.65
N GLU A 383 -12.73 14.71 -19.25
CA GLU A 383 -11.48 14.83 -20.01
C GLU A 383 -10.33 14.01 -19.40
#